data_AF-A0A8S4S9P0-F1
#
_entry.id   AF-A0A8S4S9P0-F1
#
_cell.length_a   1.000
_cell.length_b   1.000
_cell.length_c   1.000
_cell.angle_alpha   90.00
_cell.angle_beta   90.00
_cell.angle_gamma   90.00
#
_symmetry.space_group_name_H-M   'P 1'
#
loop_
_entity.id
_entity.type
_entity.pdbx_description
1 polymer ?
#
loop_
_entity_poly.entity_id
_entity_poly.type
_entity_poly.pdbx_seq_one_letter_code
_entity_poly.pdbx_strand_id
1 'polypeptide(L)'
;MDKFNNEYIRGTYKVAKIHEKLTESRLRWYGDVMRRDDDYMIKKVMNIEDGKRGRGRPPITWLRTIKNDIIASNTTQETSHNPHGVVQEY
;
A
#
# COMPACT_ATOMS: atom_id res chain seq x y z
N MET A 1 16.33 -19.93 -26.48
CA MET A 1 16.24 -18.77 -25.56
C MET A 1 15.38 -19.20 -24.40
N ASP A 2 15.98 -19.47 -23.25
CA ASP A 2 15.22 -19.84 -22.06
C ASP A 2 14.43 -18.64 -21.56
N LYS A 3 13.11 -18.82 -21.46
CA LYS A 3 12.20 -17.85 -20.87
C LYS A 3 11.97 -18.26 -19.42
N PHE A 4 12.63 -17.58 -18.50
CA PHE A 4 12.34 -17.70 -17.08
C PHE A 4 11.14 -16.83 -16.71
N ASN A 5 10.22 -17.37 -15.90
CA ASN A 5 9.15 -16.58 -15.31
C ASN A 5 9.75 -15.59 -14.28
N ASN A 6 9.24 -14.37 -14.24
CA ASN A 6 9.57 -13.36 -13.25
C ASN A 6 9.35 -13.84 -11.80
N GLU A 7 8.38 -14.75 -11.59
CA GLU A 7 8.15 -15.39 -10.29
C GLU A 7 9.31 -16.29 -9.87
N TYR A 8 9.88 -17.04 -10.81
CA TYR A 8 11.06 -17.88 -10.55
C TYR A 8 12.25 -17.02 -10.09
N ILE A 9 12.54 -15.93 -10.81
CA ILE A 9 13.62 -14.99 -10.46
C ILE A 9 13.39 -14.41 -9.06
N ARG A 10 12.18 -13.93 -8.76
CA ARG A 10 11.86 -13.34 -7.44
C ARG A 10 11.98 -14.37 -6.30
N GLY A 11 11.56 -15.61 -6.54
CA GLY A 11 11.70 -16.70 -5.58
C GLY A 11 13.18 -17.00 -5.27
N THR A 12 14.02 -17.08 -6.30
CA THR A 12 15.47 -17.32 -6.14
C THR A 12 16.16 -16.19 -5.37
N TYR A 13 15.88 -14.94 -5.73
CA TYR A 13 16.55 -13.77 -5.16
C TYR A 13 15.82 -13.17 -3.95
N LYS A 14 14.70 -13.79 -3.50
CA LYS A 14 13.84 -13.32 -2.41
C LYS A 14 13.42 -11.84 -2.57
N VAL A 15 13.16 -11.42 -3.80
CA VAL A 15 12.79 -10.02 -4.12
C VAL A 15 11.28 -9.85 -4.06
N ALA A 16 10.82 -8.90 -3.24
CA ALA A 16 9.41 -8.52 -3.10
C ALA A 16 8.76 -8.07 -4.43
N LYS A 17 7.43 -8.10 -4.52
CA LYS A 17 6.72 -7.57 -5.68
C LYS A 17 6.93 -6.06 -5.79
N ILE A 18 7.04 -5.53 -7.01
CA ILE A 18 7.26 -4.08 -7.21
C ILE A 18 6.12 -3.27 -6.58
N HIS A 19 4.89 -3.77 -6.67
CA HIS A 19 3.73 -3.12 -6.06
C HIS A 19 3.87 -3.02 -4.53
N GLU A 20 4.38 -4.07 -3.86
CA GLU A 20 4.62 -4.07 -2.41
C GLU A 20 5.63 -2.98 -2.04
N LYS A 21 6.74 -2.85 -2.79
CA LYS A 21 7.74 -1.81 -2.56
C LYS A 21 7.24 -0.39 -2.82
N LEU A 22 6.36 -0.22 -3.80
CA LEU A 22 5.71 1.05 -4.05
C LEU A 22 4.74 1.41 -2.92
N THR A 23 3.91 0.47 -2.47
CA THR A 23 3.01 0.65 -1.33
C THR A 23 3.79 0.99 -0.06
N GLU A 24 4.85 0.23 0.26
CA GLU A 24 5.72 0.48 1.41
C GLU A 24 6.32 1.90 1.37
N SER A 25 6.83 2.32 0.20
CA SER A 25 7.42 3.65 0.03
C SER A 25 6.40 4.78 0.18
N ARG A 26 5.18 4.60 -0.35
CA ARG A 26 4.09 5.57 -0.20
C ARG A 26 3.65 5.72 1.25
N LEU A 27 3.45 4.60 1.95
CA LEU A 27 3.06 4.60 3.37
C LEU A 27 4.16 5.19 4.25
N ARG A 28 5.43 4.90 3.99
CA ARG A 28 6.57 5.49 4.71
C ARG A 28 6.58 7.01 4.57
N TRP A 29 6.44 7.51 3.34
CA TRP A 29 6.37 8.94 3.06
C TRP A 29 5.16 9.58 3.74
N TYR A 30 3.97 8.96 3.65
CA TYR A 30 2.77 9.48 4.28
C TYR A 30 2.92 9.59 5.81
N GLY A 31 3.46 8.54 6.44
CA GLY A 31 3.75 8.55 7.86
C GLY A 31 4.76 9.65 8.23
N ASP A 32 5.77 9.91 7.39
CA ASP A 32 6.71 11.01 7.62
C ASP A 32 6.02 12.38 7.58
N VAL A 33 5.15 12.61 6.60
CA VAL A 33 4.41 13.87 6.51
C VAL A 33 3.44 14.05 7.68
N MET A 34 2.74 12.98 8.10
CA MET A 34 1.77 13.05 9.21
C MET A 34 2.43 13.30 10.57
N ARG A 35 3.68 12.86 10.76
CA ARG A 35 4.46 13.10 12.00
C ARG A 35 5.04 14.51 12.11
N ARG A 36 5.11 15.27 11.01
CA ARG A 36 5.59 16.66 11.03
C ARG A 36 4.55 17.60 11.64
N ASP A 37 5.01 18.79 12.02
CA ASP A 37 4.16 19.85 12.56
C ASP A 37 3.04 20.23 11.59
N ASP A 38 1.92 20.69 12.13
CA ASP A 38 0.78 21.17 11.33
C ASP A 38 1.14 22.39 10.48
N ASP A 39 2.21 23.10 10.86
CA ASP A 39 2.75 24.19 10.08
C ASP A 39 3.53 23.76 8.83
N TYR A 40 3.87 22.48 8.72
CA TYR A 40 4.57 21.93 7.55
C TYR A 40 3.71 22.03 6.29
N MET A 41 4.24 22.69 5.26
CA MET A 41 3.50 23.03 4.04
C MET A 41 2.80 21.83 3.39
N ILE A 42 3.47 20.67 3.29
CA ILE A 42 2.86 19.49 2.66
C ILE A 42 1.71 18.94 3.50
N LYS A 43 1.82 18.99 4.84
CA LYS A 43 0.75 18.57 5.74
C LYS A 43 -0.46 19.49 5.62
N LYS A 44 -0.25 20.81 5.54
CA LYS A 44 -1.31 21.79 5.24
C LYS A 44 -2.00 21.48 3.92
N VAL A 45 -1.23 21.31 2.84
CA VAL A 45 -1.79 21.02 1.51
C VAL A 45 -2.58 19.71 1.51
N MET A 46 -2.15 18.70 2.25
CA MET A 46 -2.89 17.44 2.37
C MET A 46 -4.24 17.59 3.07
N ASN A 47 -4.39 18.61 3.92
CA ASN A 47 -5.62 18.89 4.67
C ASN A 47 -6.57 19.86 3.94
N ILE A 48 -6.17 20.39 2.77
CA ILE A 48 -7.05 21.24 1.96
C ILE A 48 -8.13 20.36 1.34
N GLU A 49 -9.38 20.82 1.40
CA GLU A 49 -10.49 20.13 0.77
C GLU A 49 -10.32 20.06 -0.75
N ASP A 50 -10.63 18.90 -1.31
CA ASP A 50 -10.74 18.75 -2.76
C ASP A 50 -11.79 19.74 -3.30
N GLY A 51 -11.43 20.54 -4.29
CA GLY A 51 -12.34 21.48 -4.93
C GLY A 51 -13.57 20.81 -5.58
N LYS A 52 -14.49 21.65 -6.09
CA LYS A 52 -15.76 21.19 -6.67
C LYS A 52 -15.54 20.12 -7.74
N ARG A 53 -16.08 18.92 -7.51
CA ARG A 53 -15.94 17.78 -8.42
C ARG A 53 -16.86 17.95 -9.64
N GLY A 54 -16.31 17.66 -10.83
CA GLY A 54 -17.07 17.60 -12.07
C GLY A 54 -17.97 16.36 -12.17
N ARG A 55 -18.67 16.21 -13.30
CA ARG A 55 -19.47 15.00 -13.60
C ARG A 55 -18.55 13.84 -13.99
N GLY A 56 -18.92 12.62 -13.60
CA GLY A 56 -18.21 11.38 -13.95
C GLY A 56 -17.48 10.73 -12.77
N ARG A 57 -16.77 9.62 -13.05
CA ARG A 57 -15.99 8.90 -12.03
C ARG A 57 -14.79 9.77 -11.61
N PRO A 58 -14.62 10.07 -10.31
CA PRO A 58 -13.47 10.84 -9.87
C PRO A 58 -12.15 10.13 -10.18
N PRO A 59 -11.12 10.84 -10.64
CA PRO A 59 -9.78 10.27 -10.82
C PRO A 59 -9.26 9.70 -9.50
N ILE A 60 -8.34 8.74 -9.57
CA ILE A 60 -7.67 8.23 -8.37
C ILE A 60 -6.80 9.35 -7.83
N THR A 61 -7.19 9.89 -6.67
CA THR A 61 -6.39 10.87 -5.95
C THR A 61 -5.32 10.18 -5.12
N TRP A 62 -4.26 10.93 -4.80
CA TRP A 62 -3.17 10.44 -3.96
C TRP A 62 -3.67 9.92 -2.61
N LEU A 63 -4.54 10.68 -1.93
CA LEU A 63 -5.16 10.27 -0.67
C LEU A 63 -6.02 9.01 -0.83
N ARG A 64 -6.73 8.84 -1.96
CA ARG A 64 -7.48 7.60 -2.23
C ARG A 64 -6.54 6.41 -2.37
N THR A 65 -5.41 6.57 -3.04
CA THR A 65 -4.39 5.51 -3.16
C THR A 65 -3.82 5.13 -1.79
N ILE A 66 -3.45 6.11 -0.97
CA ILE A 66 -2.93 5.86 0.39
C ILE A 66 -3.96 5.13 1.26
N LYS A 67 -5.23 5.55 1.20
CA LYS A 67 -6.31 4.86 1.94
C LYS A 67 -6.41 3.39 1.53
N ASN A 68 -6.36 3.10 0.23
CA ASN A 68 -6.37 1.72 -0.27
C ASN A 68 -5.13 0.94 0.18
N ASP A 69 -3.94 1.56 0.19
CA ASP A 69 -2.70 0.96 0.66
C ASP A 69 -2.78 0.59 2.15
N ILE A 70 -3.32 1.48 2.99
CA ILE A 70 -3.51 1.22 4.42
C ILE A 70 -4.48 0.05 4.64
N ILE A 71 -5.58 0.01 3.88
CA ILE A 71 -6.54 -1.09 3.95
C ILE A 71 -5.85 -2.40 3.54
N ALA A 72 -5.13 -2.41 2.43
CA ALA A 72 -4.41 -3.59 1.94
C ALA A 72 -3.34 -4.07 2.93
N SER A 73 -2.62 -3.15 3.60
CA SER A 73 -1.63 -3.53 4.62
C SER A 73 -2.28 -4.14 5.85
N ASN A 74 -3.41 -3.60 6.31
CA ASN A 74 -4.10 -4.09 7.51
C ASN A 74 -4.75 -5.46 7.29
N THR A 75 -5.39 -5.68 6.13
CA THR A 75 -5.95 -6.99 5.76
C THR A 75 -4.88 -8.09 5.67
N THR A 76 -3.65 -7.73 5.29
CA THR A 76 -2.53 -8.68 5.25
C THR A 76 -2.10 -9.14 6.65
N GLN A 77 -2.24 -8.29 7.68
CA GLN A 77 -1.86 -8.65 9.06
C GLN A 77 -2.82 -9.67 9.69
N GLU A 78 -4.13 -9.56 9.45
CA GLU A 78 -5.13 -10.52 9.96
C GLU A 78 -4.95 -11.93 9.37
N THR A 79 -4.49 -12.03 8.12
CA THR A 79 -4.19 -13.34 7.51
C THR A 79 -2.86 -13.94 7.99
N SER A 80 -1.96 -13.12 8.54
CA SER A 80 -0.63 -13.57 9.03
C SER A 80 -0.60 -14.03 10.49
N HIS A 81 -1.69 -13.85 11.25
CA HIS A 81 -1.77 -14.24 12.66
C HIS A 81 -2.43 -15.62 12.91
N ASN A 82 -2.41 -16.53 11.93
CA ASN A 82 -2.72 -17.94 12.19
C ASN A 82 -1.50 -18.84 11.94
N PRO A 83 -0.61 -19.04 12.93
CA PRO A 83 0.41 -20.06 12.87
C PRO A 83 -0.02 -21.26 13.73
N HIS A 84 -1.14 -21.92 13.43
CA HIS A 84 -1.37 -23.37 13.61
C HIS A 84 -2.87 -23.69 13.53
N GLY A 85 -3.24 -24.43 12.49
CA GLY A 85 -4.57 -25.01 12.34
C GLY A 85 -4.60 -25.93 11.13
N VAL A 86 -3.66 -26.88 11.09
CA VAL A 86 -3.70 -27.99 10.14
C VAL A 86 -4.97 -28.78 10.45
N VAL A 87 -5.83 -28.89 9.43
CA VAL A 87 -6.90 -29.87 9.35
C VAL A 87 -6.34 -31.28 9.62
N GLN A 88 -6.98 -32.02 10.51
CA GLN A 88 -6.88 -33.47 10.48
C GLN A 88 -8.27 -34.05 10.69
N GLU A 89 -8.72 -34.74 9.63
CA GLU A 89 -9.90 -35.60 9.59
C GLU A 89 -9.85 -36.63 10.73
N TYR A 90 -10.97 -36.80 11.43
CA TYR A 90 -11.63 -38.07 11.77
C TYR A 90 -13.11 -37.78 12.06
#